data_AF-A0A101GUD1-F1
#
_entry.id   AF-A0A101GUD1-F1
#
_cell.length_a   1.000
_cell.length_b   1.000
_cell.length_c   1.000
_cell.angle_alpha   90.00
_cell.angle_beta   90.00
_cell.angle_gamma   90.00
#
_symmetry.space_group_name_H-M   'P 1'
#
loop_
_entity.id
_entity.type
_entity.pdbx_description
1 polymer ?
#
loop_
_entity_poly.entity_id
_entity_poly.type
_entity_poly.pdbx_seq_one_letter_code
_entity_poly.pdbx_strand_id
1 'polypeptide(L)'
;MNFENNLNSKLEKESIGSLMRDELLESLKNDDLDYILNVKEKADISDFLKDEEVKDELKKAFVKKVEQLDIDGIIKIKNNFNLPEDFVNEHIEAAQETAKKKFVTFLNTKDKKDKNDSLKIAQCFNLPEDFVNEHVEAAYKKAQEEFISNIKNGYINNALEIKEVFSLSEDFIQKIVQEEFINYIKNGYFNDALEIKEAFNLSEDFINSSEAREVAQEEFIRHIRSGYVNNALKIKEILNLSEDFINSSEIQEAAQEGFIRCVGNRFIDDALEIKEALNLPKEFIQKVTQEGFVGCIKSGYVSSALEIKKAFNLPEDFVQKIAQEGFVGCIKSGYVSSALEIKKAFNLPEDFINSSEIQEAAQEKFILYIRSGYVSSALEIKEAFNLSEDFINSSDVQKATQEGFVSCIKSKRINDIFKIKEAFNLSEDFINSSDVQKVAQEGFISCIKSGYVNDALE
;
A
#
# COMPACT_ATOMS: atom_id res chain seq x y z
N MET A 1 37.25 -45.02 -82.56
CA MET A 1 36.41 -45.66 -81.53
C MET A 1 37.30 -46.18 -80.42
N ASN A 2 36.85 -45.99 -79.18
CA ASN A 2 37.40 -46.48 -77.90
C ASN A 2 38.46 -45.62 -77.18
N PHE A 3 38.14 -44.34 -76.97
CA PHE A 3 38.67 -43.58 -75.82
C PHE A 3 37.60 -43.30 -74.73
N GLU A 4 36.32 -43.60 -74.98
CA GLU A 4 35.22 -43.37 -74.02
C GLU A 4 34.88 -44.58 -73.13
N ASN A 5 35.38 -45.78 -73.45
CA ASN A 5 35.00 -47.01 -72.73
C ASN A 5 35.90 -47.38 -71.54
N ASN A 6 36.85 -46.51 -71.14
CA ASN A 6 37.74 -46.78 -70.00
C ASN A 6 37.56 -45.80 -68.83
N LEU A 7 36.71 -44.76 -68.98
CA LEU A 7 36.28 -43.92 -67.85
C LEU A 7 34.97 -44.42 -67.23
N ASN A 8 34.02 -44.91 -68.04
CA ASN A 8 32.73 -45.37 -67.53
C ASN A 8 32.76 -46.71 -66.79
N SER A 9 33.78 -47.56 -66.98
CA SER A 9 33.85 -48.85 -66.25
C SER A 9 34.51 -48.77 -64.87
N LYS A 10 35.08 -47.61 -64.52
CA LYS A 10 35.68 -47.35 -63.19
C LYS A 10 34.75 -46.54 -62.27
N LEU A 11 33.87 -45.73 -62.86
CA LEU A 11 32.87 -44.92 -62.16
C LEU A 11 31.59 -45.68 -61.76
N GLU A 12 31.35 -46.89 -62.30
CA GLU A 12 30.17 -47.70 -61.96
C GLU A 12 30.29 -48.50 -60.64
N LYS A 13 31.36 -48.32 -59.84
CA LYS A 13 31.56 -49.11 -58.61
C LYS A 13 32.03 -48.35 -57.36
N GLU A 14 32.31 -47.06 -57.43
CA GLU A 14 32.71 -46.29 -56.24
C GLU A 14 31.48 -45.60 -55.64
N SER A 15 31.11 -46.00 -54.42
CA SER A 15 30.09 -45.30 -53.62
C SER A 15 30.48 -43.83 -53.44
N ILE A 16 29.48 -42.94 -53.38
CA ILE A 16 29.67 -41.52 -53.06
C ILE A 16 30.43 -41.35 -51.75
N GLY A 17 30.23 -42.26 -50.78
CA GLY A 17 31.02 -42.28 -49.54
C GLY A 17 32.52 -42.49 -49.75
N SER A 18 32.94 -43.23 -50.78
CA SER A 18 34.37 -43.39 -51.13
C SER A 18 34.91 -42.20 -51.91
N LEU A 19 34.09 -41.57 -52.76
CA LEU A 19 34.50 -40.41 -53.56
C LEU A 19 34.67 -39.15 -52.70
N MET A 20 33.82 -38.98 -51.69
CA MET A 20 33.82 -37.82 -50.79
C MET A 20 34.46 -38.13 -49.43
N ARG A 21 35.21 -39.24 -49.29
CA ARG A 21 35.74 -39.72 -48.01
C ARG A 21 36.46 -38.62 -47.22
N ASP A 22 37.43 -37.96 -47.84
CA ASP A 22 38.28 -36.98 -47.16
C ASP A 22 37.50 -35.73 -46.76
N GLU A 23 36.53 -35.32 -47.57
CA GLU A 23 35.66 -34.18 -47.27
C GLU A 23 34.70 -34.49 -46.11
N LEU A 24 34.04 -35.66 -46.14
CA LEU A 24 33.13 -36.09 -45.07
C LEU A 24 33.88 -36.34 -43.75
N LEU A 25 35.11 -36.87 -43.82
CA LEU A 25 35.97 -37.07 -42.66
C LEU A 25 36.44 -35.73 -42.06
N GLU A 26 36.79 -34.76 -42.90
CA GLU A 26 37.16 -33.42 -42.44
C GLU A 26 35.96 -32.70 -41.79
N SER A 27 34.76 -32.80 -42.37
CA SER A 27 33.53 -32.30 -41.74
C SER A 27 33.28 -32.97 -40.39
N LEU A 28 33.52 -34.27 -40.26
CA LEU A 28 33.37 -34.99 -38.98
C LEU A 28 34.37 -34.51 -37.93
N LYS A 29 35.64 -34.33 -38.30
CA LYS A 29 36.69 -33.75 -37.44
C LYS A 29 36.35 -32.33 -36.98
N ASN A 30 35.64 -31.58 -37.84
CA ASN A 30 35.16 -30.23 -37.56
C ASN A 30 33.79 -30.19 -36.85
N ASP A 31 33.23 -31.33 -36.42
CA ASP A 31 31.96 -31.44 -35.71
C ASP A 31 30.74 -30.95 -36.55
N ASP A 32 30.85 -30.96 -37.88
CA ASP A 32 29.78 -30.61 -38.82
C ASP A 32 28.95 -31.85 -39.19
N LEU A 33 28.19 -32.33 -38.20
CA LEU A 33 27.31 -33.49 -38.35
C LEU A 33 26.16 -33.22 -39.33
N ASP A 34 25.70 -31.97 -39.44
CA ASP A 34 24.57 -31.60 -40.30
C ASP A 34 24.93 -31.73 -41.78
N TYR A 35 26.15 -31.36 -42.16
CA TYR A 35 26.66 -31.61 -43.51
C TYR A 35 26.64 -33.10 -43.87
N ILE A 36 27.15 -33.94 -42.96
CA ILE A 36 27.24 -35.40 -43.17
C ILE A 36 25.84 -36.01 -43.30
N LEU A 37 24.89 -35.60 -42.46
CA LEU A 37 23.50 -36.07 -42.53
C LEU A 37 22.83 -35.66 -43.85
N ASN A 38 23.02 -34.43 -44.29
CA ASN A 38 22.49 -33.93 -45.56
C ASN A 38 23.06 -34.69 -46.78
N VAL A 39 24.32 -35.11 -46.74
CA VAL A 39 24.90 -35.99 -47.77
C VAL A 39 24.31 -37.40 -47.68
N LYS A 40 24.20 -37.96 -46.47
CA LYS A 40 23.60 -39.30 -46.23
C LYS A 40 22.16 -39.41 -46.71
N GLU A 41 21.36 -38.33 -46.60
CA GLU A 41 19.97 -38.30 -47.11
C GLU A 41 19.91 -38.36 -48.64
N LYS A 42 20.94 -37.87 -49.33
CA LYS A 42 20.97 -37.73 -50.79
C LYS A 42 21.78 -38.83 -51.49
N ALA A 43 22.61 -39.55 -50.75
CA ALA A 43 23.57 -40.50 -51.29
C ALA A 43 23.85 -41.66 -50.34
N ASP A 44 24.12 -42.86 -50.89
CA ASP A 44 24.60 -43.99 -50.12
C ASP A 44 26.06 -43.79 -49.72
N ILE A 45 26.29 -43.55 -48.42
CA ILE A 45 27.60 -43.41 -47.79
C ILE A 45 27.96 -44.62 -46.90
N SER A 46 27.31 -45.76 -47.09
CA SER A 46 27.53 -46.95 -46.24
C SER A 46 28.98 -47.43 -46.22
N ASP A 47 29.74 -47.25 -47.30
CA ASP A 47 31.16 -47.61 -47.36
C ASP A 47 32.04 -46.64 -46.55
N PHE A 48 31.69 -45.34 -46.49
CA PHE A 48 32.34 -44.36 -45.61
C PHE A 48 32.14 -44.74 -44.13
N LEU A 49 30.94 -45.18 -43.75
CA LEU A 49 30.63 -45.57 -42.37
C LEU A 49 31.29 -46.88 -41.92
N LYS A 50 31.79 -47.70 -42.86
CA LYS A 50 32.54 -48.93 -42.55
C LYS A 50 34.02 -48.65 -42.26
N ASP A 51 34.55 -47.51 -42.67
CA ASP A 51 35.95 -47.12 -42.49
C ASP A 51 36.30 -46.99 -41.01
N GLU A 52 37.42 -47.58 -40.59
CA GLU A 52 37.84 -47.61 -39.18
C GLU A 52 38.23 -46.22 -38.66
N GLU A 53 38.84 -45.36 -39.49
CA GLU A 53 39.18 -43.98 -39.11
C GLU A 53 37.90 -43.16 -38.88
N VAL A 54 36.88 -43.36 -39.72
CA VAL A 54 35.57 -42.71 -39.59
C VAL A 54 34.86 -43.17 -38.33
N LYS A 55 34.89 -44.48 -38.01
CA LYS A 55 34.31 -45.02 -36.77
C LYS A 55 34.99 -44.44 -35.53
N ASP A 56 36.31 -44.35 -35.52
CA ASP A 56 37.05 -43.78 -34.39
C ASP A 56 36.76 -42.29 -34.21
N GLU A 57 36.61 -41.55 -35.30
CA GLU A 57 36.25 -40.13 -35.22
C GLU A 57 34.78 -39.93 -34.80
N LEU A 58 33.85 -40.79 -35.24
CA LEU A 58 32.47 -40.80 -34.74
C LEU A 58 32.40 -41.10 -33.24
N LYS A 59 33.24 -42.01 -32.74
CA LYS A 59 33.36 -42.28 -31.30
C LYS A 59 33.86 -41.04 -30.55
N LYS A 60 34.92 -40.37 -31.04
CA LYS A 60 35.42 -39.13 -30.41
C LYS A 60 34.37 -38.04 -30.41
N ALA A 61 33.66 -37.84 -31.52
CA ALA A 61 32.56 -36.90 -31.62
C ALA A 61 31.48 -37.24 -30.59
N PHE A 62 31.07 -38.50 -30.47
CA PHE A 62 30.10 -38.94 -29.47
C PHE A 62 30.55 -38.62 -28.03
N VAL A 63 31.77 -38.99 -27.66
CA VAL A 63 32.33 -38.70 -26.32
C VAL A 63 32.32 -37.20 -26.05
N LYS A 64 32.78 -36.39 -27.00
CA LYS A 64 32.76 -34.92 -26.90
C LYS A 64 31.33 -34.39 -26.67
N LYS A 65 30.33 -34.92 -27.39
CA LYS A 65 28.92 -34.52 -27.20
C LYS A 65 28.37 -34.91 -25.83
N VAL A 66 28.73 -36.10 -25.35
CA VAL A 66 28.38 -36.58 -24.01
C VAL A 66 29.00 -35.70 -22.92
N GLU A 67 30.29 -35.38 -23.02
CA GLU A 67 30.99 -34.49 -22.09
C GLU A 67 30.40 -33.07 -22.07
N GLN A 68 29.98 -32.57 -23.24
CA GLN A 68 29.33 -31.26 -23.37
C GLN A 68 27.85 -31.27 -22.96
N LEU A 69 27.26 -32.45 -22.75
CA LEU A 69 25.81 -32.64 -22.58
C LEU A 69 25.02 -31.95 -23.73
N ASP A 70 25.55 -32.06 -24.95
CA ASP A 70 24.89 -31.62 -26.19
C ASP A 70 23.87 -32.68 -26.60
N ILE A 71 22.67 -32.56 -26.04
CA ILE A 71 21.58 -33.54 -26.16
C ILE A 71 21.19 -33.77 -27.62
N ASP A 72 21.05 -32.68 -28.39
CA ASP A 72 20.68 -32.78 -29.79
C ASP A 72 21.81 -33.46 -30.60
N GLY A 73 23.08 -33.16 -30.28
CA GLY A 73 24.24 -33.85 -30.86
C GLY A 73 24.31 -35.35 -30.53
N ILE A 74 24.05 -35.73 -29.28
CA ILE A 74 24.00 -37.14 -28.84
C ILE A 74 22.90 -37.90 -29.59
N ILE A 75 21.68 -37.34 -29.65
CA ILE A 75 20.54 -37.94 -30.36
C ILE A 75 20.86 -38.06 -31.85
N LYS A 76 21.40 -37.00 -32.47
CA LYS A 76 21.80 -37.01 -33.88
C LYS A 76 22.77 -38.15 -34.16
N ILE A 77 23.78 -38.33 -33.31
CA ILE A 77 24.77 -39.39 -33.52
C ILE A 77 24.14 -40.78 -33.35
N LYS A 78 23.43 -41.00 -32.23
CA LYS A 78 22.82 -42.29 -31.87
C LYS A 78 21.81 -42.78 -32.90
N ASN A 79 20.98 -41.89 -33.45
CA ASN A 79 19.92 -42.27 -34.38
C ASN A 79 20.42 -42.46 -35.82
N ASN A 80 21.55 -41.85 -36.18
CA ASN A 80 22.00 -41.82 -37.58
C ASN A 80 23.26 -42.62 -37.86
N PHE A 81 24.07 -42.92 -36.85
CA PHE A 81 25.33 -43.64 -36.99
C PHE A 81 25.33 -44.90 -36.11
N ASN A 82 25.78 -46.01 -36.68
CA ASN A 82 25.73 -47.31 -36.03
C ASN A 82 26.96 -47.52 -35.13
N LEU A 83 26.95 -46.90 -33.96
CA LEU A 83 27.98 -47.10 -32.93
C LEU A 83 27.72 -48.40 -32.14
N PRO A 84 28.76 -49.09 -31.64
CA PRO A 84 28.58 -50.25 -30.76
C PRO A 84 27.79 -49.88 -29.51
N GLU A 85 26.76 -50.67 -29.18
CA GLU A 85 25.85 -50.40 -28.06
C GLU A 85 26.58 -50.36 -26.71
N ASP A 86 27.52 -51.30 -26.48
CA ASP A 86 28.35 -51.32 -25.26
C ASP A 86 29.16 -50.03 -25.08
N PHE A 87 29.73 -49.49 -26.17
CA PHE A 87 30.49 -48.24 -26.15
C PHE A 87 29.60 -47.04 -25.81
N VAL A 88 28.40 -46.98 -26.41
CA VAL A 88 27.42 -45.92 -26.13
C VAL A 88 26.99 -45.98 -24.66
N ASN A 89 26.64 -47.17 -24.17
CA ASN A 89 26.18 -47.37 -22.80
C ASN A 89 27.25 -47.00 -21.76
N GLU A 90 28.50 -47.42 -21.95
CA GLU A 90 29.62 -47.09 -21.05
C GLU A 90 29.76 -45.56 -20.84
N HIS A 91 29.73 -44.79 -21.93
CA HIS A 91 29.92 -43.34 -21.86
C HIS A 91 28.67 -42.62 -21.35
N ILE A 92 27.48 -43.11 -21.68
CA ILE A 92 26.23 -42.59 -21.11
C ILE A 92 26.21 -42.82 -19.59
N GLU A 93 26.53 -44.03 -19.12
CA GLU A 93 26.63 -44.38 -17.70
C GLU A 93 27.67 -43.52 -16.97
N ALA A 94 28.85 -43.33 -17.56
CA ALA A 94 29.90 -42.48 -16.99
C ALA A 94 29.44 -41.01 -16.81
N ALA A 95 28.53 -40.53 -17.65
CA ALA A 95 28.01 -39.16 -17.61
C ALA A 95 26.69 -39.01 -16.80
N GLN A 96 26.10 -40.11 -16.30
CA GLN A 96 24.79 -40.10 -15.63
C GLN A 96 24.73 -39.15 -14.44
N GLU A 97 25.75 -39.12 -13.57
CA GLU A 97 25.74 -38.23 -12.39
C GLU A 97 25.77 -36.74 -12.77
N THR A 98 26.47 -36.39 -13.85
CA THR A 98 26.46 -35.02 -14.38
C THR A 98 25.11 -34.71 -15.03
N ALA A 99 24.54 -35.66 -15.77
CA ALA A 99 23.20 -35.54 -16.35
C ALA A 99 22.11 -35.36 -15.29
N LYS A 100 22.16 -36.11 -14.17
CA LYS A 100 21.25 -35.93 -13.02
C LYS A 100 21.31 -34.52 -12.45
N LYS A 101 22.51 -33.96 -12.24
CA LYS A 101 22.66 -32.58 -11.74
C LYS A 101 22.08 -31.55 -12.70
N LYS A 102 22.35 -31.69 -14.00
CA LYS A 102 21.84 -30.78 -15.03
C LYS A 102 20.32 -30.89 -15.17
N PHE A 103 19.79 -32.11 -15.12
CA PHE A 103 18.36 -32.40 -15.09
C PHE A 103 17.66 -31.61 -13.97
N VAL A 104 18.11 -31.77 -12.72
CA VAL A 104 17.52 -31.06 -11.57
C VAL A 104 17.66 -29.55 -11.70
N THR A 105 18.80 -29.07 -12.21
CA THR A 105 19.02 -27.64 -12.41
C THR A 105 18.02 -27.07 -13.40
N PHE A 106 17.90 -27.69 -14.58
CA PHE A 106 17.04 -27.23 -15.68
C PHE A 106 15.55 -27.30 -15.32
N LEU A 107 15.15 -28.36 -14.62
CA LEU A 107 13.78 -28.58 -14.18
C LEU A 107 13.29 -27.50 -13.20
N ASN A 108 14.19 -26.95 -12.38
CA ASN A 108 13.89 -25.90 -11.40
C ASN A 108 13.98 -24.47 -11.96
N THR A 109 14.28 -24.32 -13.26
CA THR A 109 14.29 -23.00 -13.91
C THR A 109 12.88 -22.55 -14.30
N LYS A 110 12.75 -21.26 -14.59
CA LYS A 110 11.55 -20.68 -15.22
C LYS A 110 11.61 -20.69 -16.75
N ASP A 111 12.70 -21.19 -17.33
CA ASP A 111 12.85 -21.23 -18.78
C ASP A 111 12.18 -22.49 -19.35
N LYS A 112 11.24 -22.28 -20.28
CA LYS A 112 10.46 -23.37 -20.90
C LYS A 112 11.34 -24.31 -21.73
N LYS A 113 12.41 -23.80 -22.35
CA LYS A 113 13.35 -24.61 -23.13
C LYS A 113 14.19 -25.48 -22.20
N ASP A 114 14.75 -24.92 -21.13
CA ASP A 114 15.53 -25.67 -20.15
C ASP A 114 14.71 -26.84 -19.57
N LYS A 115 13.43 -26.63 -19.27
CA LYS A 115 12.54 -27.72 -18.85
C LYS A 115 12.36 -28.82 -19.89
N ASN A 116 12.11 -28.45 -21.15
CA ASN A 116 12.00 -29.43 -22.23
C ASN A 116 13.32 -30.20 -22.40
N ASP A 117 14.45 -29.49 -22.31
CA ASP A 117 15.77 -30.09 -22.36
C ASP A 117 16.04 -31.00 -21.14
N SER A 118 15.47 -30.72 -19.96
CA SER A 118 15.52 -31.64 -18.82
C SER A 118 14.87 -33.00 -19.14
N LEU A 119 13.70 -33.02 -19.77
CA LEU A 119 13.05 -34.28 -20.16
C LEU A 119 13.86 -35.03 -21.22
N LYS A 120 14.46 -34.31 -22.18
CA LYS A 120 15.38 -34.93 -23.14
C LYS A 120 16.65 -35.49 -22.47
N ILE A 121 17.21 -34.80 -21.46
CA ILE A 121 18.34 -35.29 -20.66
C ILE A 121 17.96 -36.62 -20.00
N ALA A 122 16.79 -36.67 -19.34
CA ALA A 122 16.31 -37.88 -18.69
C ALA A 122 16.24 -39.08 -19.66
N GLN A 123 15.71 -38.86 -20.86
CA GLN A 123 15.62 -39.87 -21.91
C GLN A 123 16.98 -40.25 -22.51
N CYS A 124 17.85 -39.28 -22.78
CA CYS A 124 19.14 -39.53 -23.43
C CYS A 124 20.12 -40.31 -22.55
N PHE A 125 20.09 -40.03 -21.25
CA PHE A 125 20.99 -40.65 -20.28
C PHE A 125 20.40 -41.84 -19.53
N ASN A 126 19.20 -42.30 -19.94
CA ASN A 126 18.45 -43.38 -19.30
C ASN A 126 18.38 -43.20 -17.77
N LEU A 127 18.02 -41.98 -17.33
CA LEU A 127 17.95 -41.70 -15.90
C LEU A 127 16.88 -42.59 -15.24
N PRO A 128 17.11 -43.09 -14.00
CA PRO A 128 16.15 -43.95 -13.32
C PRO A 128 14.78 -43.27 -13.21
N GLU A 129 13.72 -44.01 -13.55
CA GLU A 129 12.34 -43.48 -13.56
C GLU A 129 11.93 -42.92 -12.20
N ASP A 130 12.24 -43.62 -11.10
CA ASP A 130 11.98 -43.16 -9.74
C ASP A 130 12.66 -41.80 -9.44
N PHE A 131 13.91 -41.62 -9.91
CA PHE A 131 14.64 -40.36 -9.73
C PHE A 131 13.99 -39.22 -10.53
N VAL A 132 13.59 -39.48 -11.78
CA VAL A 132 12.95 -38.49 -12.64
C VAL A 132 11.61 -38.06 -12.04
N ASN A 133 10.77 -39.03 -11.66
CA ASN A 133 9.45 -38.78 -11.09
C ASN A 133 9.53 -38.00 -9.78
N GLU A 134 10.43 -38.39 -8.86
CA GLU A 134 10.63 -37.69 -7.58
C GLU A 134 10.95 -36.20 -7.78
N HIS A 135 11.86 -35.88 -8.70
CA HIS A 135 12.31 -34.50 -8.91
C HIS A 135 11.30 -33.68 -9.74
N VAL A 136 10.56 -34.31 -10.66
CA VAL A 136 9.44 -33.66 -11.38
C VAL A 136 8.32 -33.31 -10.41
N GLU A 137 7.93 -34.23 -9.53
CA GLU A 137 6.93 -33.96 -8.50
C GLU A 137 7.39 -32.86 -7.54
N ALA A 138 8.65 -32.89 -7.09
CA ALA A 138 9.22 -31.87 -6.22
C ALA A 138 9.25 -30.48 -6.88
N ALA A 139 9.65 -30.40 -8.15
CA ALA A 139 9.67 -29.14 -8.90
C ALA A 139 8.24 -28.61 -9.14
N TYR A 140 7.29 -29.49 -9.45
CA TYR A 140 5.89 -29.14 -9.62
C TYR A 140 5.29 -28.60 -8.31
N LYS A 141 5.53 -29.27 -7.18
CA LYS A 141 5.08 -28.81 -5.86
C LYS A 141 5.68 -27.45 -5.49
N LYS A 142 6.97 -27.26 -5.73
CA LYS A 142 7.63 -25.96 -5.49
C LYS A 142 7.01 -24.85 -6.33
N ALA A 143 6.69 -25.12 -7.60
CA ALA A 143 6.01 -24.16 -8.46
C ALA A 143 4.60 -23.82 -7.96
N GLN A 144 3.86 -24.78 -7.41
CA GLN A 144 2.58 -24.51 -6.76
C GLN A 144 2.73 -23.57 -5.55
N GLU A 145 3.74 -23.80 -4.70
CA GLU A 145 4.04 -22.94 -3.54
C GLU A 145 4.43 -21.51 -3.97
N GLU A 146 5.28 -21.39 -4.99
CA GLU A 146 5.66 -20.10 -5.56
C GLU A 146 4.48 -19.38 -6.22
N PHE A 147 3.60 -20.12 -6.92
CA PHE A 147 2.37 -19.58 -7.50
C PHE A 147 1.48 -18.98 -6.41
N ILE A 148 1.20 -19.75 -5.34
CA ILE A 148 0.38 -19.28 -4.20
C ILE A 148 1.01 -18.03 -3.57
N SER A 149 2.33 -18.02 -3.37
CA SER A 149 3.04 -16.88 -2.80
C SER A 149 2.93 -15.64 -3.68
N ASN A 150 3.07 -15.78 -5.00
CA ASN A 150 2.94 -14.66 -5.92
C ASN A 150 1.51 -14.12 -5.95
N ILE A 151 0.50 -14.99 -5.97
CA ILE A 151 -0.91 -14.59 -5.91
C ILE A 151 -1.20 -13.81 -4.62
N LYS A 152 -0.75 -14.29 -3.46
CA LYS A 152 -0.93 -13.60 -2.16
C LYS A 152 -0.30 -12.21 -2.08
N ASN A 153 0.85 -12.04 -2.74
CA ASN A 153 1.61 -10.80 -2.70
C ASN A 153 1.31 -9.84 -3.87
N GLY A 154 0.31 -10.14 -4.70
CA GLY A 154 -0.06 -9.30 -5.85
C GLY A 154 0.91 -9.36 -7.03
N TYR A 155 1.81 -10.36 -7.08
CA TYR A 155 2.77 -10.53 -8.18
C TYR A 155 2.16 -11.31 -9.36
N ILE A 156 1.13 -10.74 -9.98
CA ILE A 156 0.29 -11.41 -10.98
C ILE A 156 1.08 -11.88 -12.20
N ASN A 157 1.97 -11.04 -12.74
CA ASN A 157 2.81 -11.42 -13.88
C ASN A 157 3.71 -12.63 -13.59
N ASN A 158 4.29 -12.70 -12.39
CA ASN A 158 5.13 -13.84 -11.98
C ASN A 158 4.27 -15.10 -11.81
N ALA A 159 3.04 -14.98 -11.30
CA ALA A 159 2.13 -16.11 -11.17
C ALA A 159 1.70 -16.65 -12.55
N LEU A 160 1.43 -15.77 -13.52
CA LEU A 160 1.12 -16.16 -14.90
C LEU A 160 2.28 -16.90 -15.57
N GLU A 161 3.52 -16.40 -15.41
CA GLU A 161 4.72 -17.07 -15.92
C GLU A 161 4.84 -18.50 -15.35
N ILE A 162 4.64 -18.67 -14.03
CA ILE A 162 4.67 -19.99 -13.39
C ILE A 162 3.56 -20.90 -13.92
N LYS A 163 2.32 -20.38 -14.04
CA LYS A 163 1.18 -21.11 -14.62
C LYS A 163 1.54 -21.68 -15.99
N GLU A 164 2.11 -20.88 -16.87
CA GLU A 164 2.46 -21.29 -18.24
C GLU A 164 3.64 -22.27 -18.27
N VAL A 165 4.70 -21.96 -17.53
CA VAL A 165 5.96 -22.73 -17.54
C VAL A 165 5.81 -24.09 -16.86
N PHE A 166 4.97 -24.20 -15.83
CA PHE A 166 4.71 -25.46 -15.14
C PHE A 166 3.42 -26.16 -15.59
N SER A 167 2.64 -25.52 -16.48
CA SER A 167 1.36 -26.06 -16.96
C SER A 167 0.47 -26.51 -15.81
N LEU A 168 0.37 -25.65 -14.78
CA LEU A 168 -0.41 -25.95 -13.58
C LEU A 168 -1.87 -26.24 -13.96
N SER A 169 -2.50 -27.18 -13.26
CA SER A 169 -3.89 -27.54 -13.55
C SER A 169 -4.84 -26.36 -13.31
N GLU A 170 -5.82 -26.20 -14.21
CA GLU A 170 -6.78 -25.10 -14.12
C GLU A 170 -7.59 -25.17 -12.82
N ASP A 171 -7.96 -26.37 -12.35
CA ASP A 171 -8.64 -26.56 -11.07
C ASP A 171 -7.83 -26.04 -9.87
N PHE A 172 -6.50 -26.26 -9.89
CA PHE A 172 -5.62 -25.75 -8.84
C PHE A 172 -5.54 -24.22 -8.89
N ILE A 173 -5.35 -23.67 -10.09
CA ILE A 173 -5.26 -22.23 -10.30
C ILE A 173 -6.54 -21.56 -9.82
N GLN A 174 -7.70 -21.99 -10.35
CA GLN A 174 -9.01 -21.40 -10.04
C GLN A 174 -9.29 -21.42 -8.55
N LYS A 175 -9.00 -22.52 -7.85
CA LYS A 175 -9.17 -22.59 -6.40
C LYS A 175 -8.36 -21.51 -5.67
N ILE A 176 -7.07 -21.39 -5.97
CA ILE A 176 -6.19 -20.43 -5.30
C ILE A 176 -6.57 -18.98 -5.63
N VAL A 177 -6.89 -18.68 -6.90
CA VAL A 177 -7.21 -17.30 -7.30
C VAL A 177 -8.58 -16.87 -6.76
N GLN A 178 -9.55 -17.78 -6.64
CA GLN A 178 -10.84 -17.50 -6.04
C GLN A 178 -10.72 -17.24 -4.53
N GLU A 179 -9.98 -18.09 -3.81
CA GLU A 179 -9.70 -17.90 -2.38
C GLU A 179 -9.01 -16.55 -2.12
N GLU A 180 -7.99 -16.21 -2.91
CA GLU A 180 -7.25 -14.96 -2.71
C GLU A 180 -8.05 -13.73 -3.14
N PHE A 181 -8.86 -13.83 -4.20
CA PHE A 181 -9.77 -12.75 -4.60
C PHE A 181 -10.70 -12.38 -3.44
N ILE A 182 -11.31 -13.36 -2.77
CA ILE A 182 -12.14 -13.12 -1.58
C ILE A 182 -11.33 -12.48 -0.44
N ASN A 183 -10.10 -12.96 -0.22
CA ASN A 183 -9.22 -12.41 0.80
C ASN A 183 -8.86 -10.93 0.52
N TYR A 184 -8.62 -10.57 -0.75
CA TYR A 184 -8.36 -9.19 -1.15
C TYR A 184 -9.56 -8.28 -0.93
N ILE A 185 -10.77 -8.72 -1.24
CA ILE A 185 -11.99 -7.96 -0.93
C ILE A 185 -12.11 -7.71 0.58
N LYS A 186 -11.94 -8.75 1.41
CA LYS A 186 -12.03 -8.65 2.89
C LYS A 186 -11.02 -7.69 3.50
N ASN A 187 -9.81 -7.63 2.95
CA ASN A 187 -8.74 -6.79 3.47
C ASN A 187 -8.68 -5.39 2.81
N GLY A 188 -9.56 -5.10 1.85
CA GLY A 188 -9.62 -3.81 1.17
C GLY A 188 -8.61 -3.62 0.04
N TYR A 189 -7.99 -4.70 -0.47
CA TYR A 189 -7.05 -4.69 -1.59
C TYR A 189 -7.81 -4.76 -2.94
N PHE A 190 -8.68 -3.77 -3.20
CA PHE A 190 -9.61 -3.81 -4.34
C PHE A 190 -8.93 -3.77 -5.71
N ASN A 191 -7.81 -3.06 -5.83
CA ASN A 191 -7.10 -3.00 -7.10
C ASN A 191 -6.48 -4.36 -7.43
N ASP A 192 -5.89 -5.04 -6.43
CA ASP A 192 -5.31 -6.37 -6.60
C ASP A 192 -6.41 -7.42 -6.86
N ALA A 193 -7.58 -7.29 -6.23
CA ALA A 193 -8.75 -8.13 -6.52
C ALA A 193 -9.22 -7.97 -7.98
N LEU A 194 -9.26 -6.72 -8.49
CA LEU A 194 -9.61 -6.45 -9.88
C LEU A 194 -8.56 -7.03 -10.84
N GLU A 195 -7.27 -6.86 -10.55
CA GLU A 195 -6.19 -7.39 -11.37
C GLU A 195 -6.23 -8.92 -11.44
N ILE A 196 -6.47 -9.62 -10.31
CA ILE A 196 -6.66 -11.08 -10.31
C ILE A 196 -7.89 -11.48 -11.13
N LYS A 197 -9.02 -10.78 -10.95
CA LYS A 197 -10.27 -11.07 -11.69
C LYS A 197 -10.03 -11.03 -13.19
N GLU A 198 -9.34 -9.99 -13.66
CA GLU A 198 -9.03 -9.79 -15.08
C GLU A 198 -7.98 -10.77 -15.60
N ALA A 199 -6.83 -10.90 -14.90
CA ALA A 199 -5.71 -11.72 -15.34
C ALA A 199 -6.04 -13.21 -15.42
N PHE A 200 -6.88 -13.71 -14.48
CA PHE A 200 -7.26 -15.12 -14.42
C PHE A 200 -8.66 -15.41 -14.95
N ASN A 201 -9.34 -14.40 -15.52
CA ASN A 201 -10.68 -14.50 -16.09
C ASN A 201 -11.67 -15.23 -15.16
N LEU A 202 -11.78 -14.77 -13.91
CA LEU A 202 -12.69 -15.38 -12.93
C LEU A 202 -14.12 -15.41 -13.49
N SER A 203 -14.76 -16.57 -13.41
CA SER A 203 -16.06 -16.78 -14.04
C SER A 203 -17.16 -15.94 -13.39
N GLU A 204 -18.11 -15.51 -14.20
CA GLU A 204 -19.29 -14.77 -13.71
C GLU A 204 -20.12 -15.62 -12.72
N ASP A 205 -20.09 -16.95 -12.86
CA ASP A 205 -20.71 -17.88 -11.90
C ASP A 205 -20.05 -17.81 -10.51
N PHE A 206 -18.72 -17.70 -10.44
CA PHE A 206 -18.01 -17.51 -9.17
C PHE A 206 -18.27 -16.11 -8.59
N ILE A 207 -18.18 -15.06 -9.42
CA ILE A 207 -18.45 -13.68 -9.00
C ILE A 207 -19.87 -13.54 -8.43
N ASN A 208 -20.83 -14.28 -8.98
CA ASN A 208 -22.21 -14.32 -8.50
C ASN A 208 -22.51 -15.43 -7.48
N SER A 209 -21.50 -16.17 -7.03
CA SER A 209 -21.65 -17.20 -6.01
C SER A 209 -22.12 -16.58 -4.68
N SER A 210 -22.75 -17.39 -3.83
CA SER A 210 -23.19 -16.94 -2.51
C SER A 210 -22.02 -16.43 -1.67
N GLU A 211 -20.87 -17.11 -1.71
CA GLU A 211 -19.68 -16.72 -0.95
C GLU A 211 -19.13 -15.36 -1.40
N ALA A 212 -18.94 -15.15 -2.70
CA ALA A 212 -18.45 -13.88 -3.23
C ALA A 212 -19.42 -12.73 -2.93
N ARG A 213 -20.73 -12.99 -3.07
CA ARG A 213 -21.77 -11.98 -2.79
C ARG A 213 -21.90 -11.65 -1.31
N GLU A 214 -21.87 -12.63 -0.42
CA GLU A 214 -21.92 -12.38 1.03
C GLU A 214 -20.76 -11.49 1.46
N VAL A 215 -19.54 -11.82 1.04
CA VAL A 215 -18.35 -11.00 1.34
C VAL A 215 -18.45 -9.61 0.74
N ALA A 216 -18.92 -9.51 -0.52
CA ALA A 216 -19.16 -8.21 -1.16
C ALA A 216 -20.11 -7.34 -0.34
N GLN A 217 -21.24 -7.90 0.06
CA GLN A 217 -22.30 -7.18 0.76
C GLN A 217 -21.84 -6.75 2.15
N GLU A 218 -21.24 -7.66 2.92
CA GLU A 218 -20.69 -7.38 4.25
C GLU A 218 -19.65 -6.26 4.20
N GLU A 219 -18.68 -6.36 3.28
CA GLU A 219 -17.61 -5.38 3.15
C GLU A 219 -18.13 -4.04 2.61
N PHE A 220 -19.07 -4.06 1.67
CA PHE A 220 -19.75 -2.85 1.19
C PHE A 220 -20.42 -2.12 2.35
N ILE A 221 -21.25 -2.81 3.14
CA ILE A 221 -21.94 -2.25 4.31
C ILE A 221 -20.92 -1.69 5.31
N ARG A 222 -19.87 -2.46 5.62
CA ARG A 222 -18.82 -2.06 6.56
C ARG A 222 -18.12 -0.77 6.11
N HIS A 223 -17.80 -0.66 4.83
CA HIS A 223 -17.16 0.53 4.27
C HIS A 223 -18.09 1.74 4.28
N ILE A 224 -19.36 1.60 3.87
CA ILE A 224 -20.35 2.67 3.94
C ILE A 224 -20.57 3.15 5.38
N ARG A 225 -20.76 2.23 6.33
CA ARG A 225 -20.92 2.54 7.76
C ARG A 225 -19.69 3.25 8.35
N SER A 226 -18.51 2.94 7.80
CA SER A 226 -17.27 3.63 8.13
C SER A 226 -17.06 4.90 7.29
N GLY A 227 -17.96 5.28 6.40
CA GLY A 227 -17.82 6.45 5.55
C GLY A 227 -16.72 6.36 4.49
N TYR A 228 -16.20 5.16 4.20
CA TYR A 228 -15.26 4.91 3.11
C TYR A 228 -16.01 4.60 1.81
N VAL A 229 -16.74 5.59 1.26
CA VAL A 229 -17.64 5.39 0.11
C VAL A 229 -16.91 4.92 -1.13
N ASN A 230 -15.77 5.53 -1.45
CA ASN A 230 -14.96 5.14 -2.61
C ASN A 230 -14.60 3.65 -2.59
N ASN A 231 -14.32 3.08 -1.41
CA ASN A 231 -14.03 1.65 -1.28
C ASN A 231 -15.30 0.80 -1.51
N ALA A 232 -16.44 1.21 -0.97
CA ALA A 232 -17.70 0.53 -1.23
C ALA A 232 -18.09 0.59 -2.73
N LEU A 233 -17.89 1.72 -3.40
CA LEU A 233 -18.16 1.85 -4.83
C LEU A 233 -17.26 0.94 -5.68
N LYS A 234 -15.99 0.76 -5.30
CA LYS A 234 -15.11 -0.24 -5.93
C LYS A 234 -15.63 -1.66 -5.76
N ILE A 235 -16.14 -2.02 -4.58
CA ILE A 235 -16.78 -3.33 -4.36
C ILE A 235 -18.00 -3.49 -5.27
N LYS A 236 -18.86 -2.46 -5.37
CA LYS A 236 -20.03 -2.47 -6.27
C LYS A 236 -19.62 -2.74 -7.72
N GLU A 237 -18.53 -2.13 -8.18
CA GLU A 237 -18.00 -2.31 -9.53
C GLU A 237 -17.39 -3.69 -9.75
N ILE A 238 -16.52 -4.15 -8.83
CA ILE A 238 -15.83 -5.45 -8.98
C ILE A 238 -16.83 -6.62 -8.95
N LEU A 239 -17.86 -6.53 -8.12
CA LEU A 239 -18.80 -7.64 -7.83
C LEU A 239 -20.21 -7.41 -8.39
N ASN A 240 -20.39 -6.39 -9.25
CA ASN A 240 -21.65 -6.11 -9.94
C ASN A 240 -22.87 -6.08 -8.99
N LEU A 241 -22.74 -5.45 -7.82
CA LEU A 241 -23.82 -5.40 -6.83
C LEU A 241 -25.06 -4.71 -7.40
N SER A 242 -26.22 -5.35 -7.24
CA SER A 242 -27.48 -4.89 -7.85
C SER A 242 -27.97 -3.58 -7.23
N GLU A 243 -28.66 -2.77 -8.04
CA GLU A 243 -29.25 -1.52 -7.57
C GLU A 243 -30.32 -1.75 -6.49
N ASP A 244 -31.02 -2.89 -6.52
CA ASP A 244 -31.96 -3.31 -5.47
C ASP A 244 -31.26 -3.50 -4.12
N PHE A 245 -30.05 -4.07 -4.11
CA PHE A 245 -29.25 -4.21 -2.88
C PHE A 245 -28.80 -2.84 -2.36
N ILE A 246 -28.28 -1.99 -3.25
CA ILE A 246 -27.81 -0.64 -2.90
C ILE A 246 -28.95 0.22 -2.31
N ASN A 247 -30.18 0.03 -2.77
CA ASN A 247 -31.36 0.72 -2.26
C ASN A 247 -32.08 -0.01 -1.12
N SER A 248 -31.48 -1.07 -0.58
CA SER A 248 -32.04 -1.81 0.57
C SER A 248 -32.04 -0.96 1.85
N SER A 249 -32.95 -1.27 2.77
CA SER A 249 -33.03 -0.57 4.06
C SER A 249 -31.74 -0.67 4.87
N GLU A 250 -31.06 -1.82 4.83
CA GLU A 250 -29.81 -2.05 5.55
C GLU A 250 -28.69 -1.12 5.05
N ILE A 251 -28.58 -0.92 3.73
CA ILE A 251 -27.61 0.01 3.15
C ILE A 251 -27.95 1.45 3.48
N GLN A 252 -29.24 1.80 3.46
CA GLN A 252 -29.69 3.13 3.84
C GLN A 252 -29.39 3.43 5.32
N GLU A 253 -29.56 2.46 6.22
CA GLU A 253 -29.17 2.58 7.63
C GLU A 253 -27.64 2.74 7.77
N ALA A 254 -26.86 1.89 7.10
CA ALA A 254 -25.40 1.99 7.10
C ALA A 254 -24.90 3.34 6.55
N ALA A 255 -25.56 3.87 5.51
CA ALA A 255 -25.25 5.16 4.92
C ALA A 255 -25.54 6.31 5.89
N GLN A 256 -26.65 6.25 6.61
CA GLN A 256 -26.98 7.22 7.66
C GLN A 256 -25.93 7.21 8.77
N GLU A 257 -25.54 6.03 9.25
CA GLU A 257 -24.49 5.87 10.27
C GLU A 257 -23.14 6.43 9.79
N GLY A 258 -22.74 6.07 8.56
CA GLY A 258 -21.52 6.58 7.93
C GLY A 258 -21.54 8.10 7.81
N PHE A 259 -22.66 8.67 7.38
CA PHE A 259 -22.83 10.12 7.23
C PHE A 259 -22.70 10.85 8.57
N ILE A 260 -23.37 10.35 9.61
CA ILE A 260 -23.25 10.88 10.98
C ILE A 260 -21.78 10.83 11.44
N ARG A 261 -21.11 9.70 11.21
CA ARG A 261 -19.70 9.50 11.59
C ARG A 261 -18.78 10.50 10.88
N CYS A 262 -18.93 10.68 9.57
CA CYS A 262 -18.11 11.59 8.78
C CYS A 262 -18.33 13.05 9.22
N VAL A 263 -19.58 13.48 9.37
CA VAL A 263 -19.90 14.84 9.85
C VAL A 263 -19.34 15.05 11.27
N GLY A 264 -19.54 14.10 12.18
CA GLY A 264 -19.06 14.20 13.56
C GLY A 264 -17.53 14.23 13.69
N ASN A 265 -16.82 13.50 12.82
CA ASN A 265 -15.35 13.50 12.75
C ASN A 265 -14.77 14.60 11.84
N ARG A 266 -15.63 15.43 11.23
CA ARG A 266 -15.26 16.55 10.32
C ARG A 266 -14.64 16.08 8.99
N PHE A 267 -14.97 14.88 8.54
CA PHE A 267 -14.65 14.38 7.19
C PHE A 267 -15.75 14.83 6.21
N ILE A 268 -15.70 16.09 5.81
CA ILE A 268 -16.80 16.73 5.07
C ILE A 268 -16.90 16.23 3.63
N ASP A 269 -15.76 15.98 2.99
CA ASP A 269 -15.72 15.43 1.62
C ASP A 269 -16.33 14.02 1.59
N ASP A 270 -15.91 13.13 2.50
CA ASP A 270 -16.50 11.79 2.63
C ASP A 270 -18.02 11.84 2.91
N ALA A 271 -18.48 12.78 3.74
CA ALA A 271 -19.91 12.96 3.99
C ALA A 271 -20.67 13.39 2.72
N LEU A 272 -20.08 14.25 1.88
CA LEU A 272 -20.66 14.63 0.60
C LEU A 272 -20.74 13.44 -0.36
N GLU A 273 -19.68 12.63 -0.44
CA GLU A 273 -19.67 11.41 -1.25
C GLU A 273 -20.79 10.45 -0.83
N ILE A 274 -21.01 10.23 0.48
CA ILE A 274 -22.11 9.38 0.98
C ILE A 274 -23.46 9.95 0.52
N LYS A 275 -23.65 11.25 0.71
CA LYS A 275 -24.89 11.95 0.36
C LYS A 275 -25.19 11.79 -1.14
N GLU A 276 -24.19 11.93 -2.00
CA GLU A 276 -24.34 11.85 -3.46
C GLU A 276 -24.54 10.41 -3.93
N ALA A 277 -23.80 9.46 -3.34
CA ALA A 277 -23.84 8.07 -3.78
C ALA A 277 -25.12 7.32 -3.34
N LEU A 278 -25.69 7.64 -2.17
CA LEU A 278 -26.72 6.81 -1.52
C LEU A 278 -28.06 7.52 -1.29
N ASN A 279 -28.27 8.71 -1.86
CA ASN A 279 -29.56 9.43 -1.88
C ASN A 279 -30.22 9.58 -0.49
N LEU A 280 -29.44 9.95 0.52
CA LEU A 280 -29.94 10.11 1.87
C LEU A 280 -31.09 11.15 1.97
N PRO A 281 -32.09 10.95 2.87
CA PRO A 281 -33.19 11.89 3.01
C PRO A 281 -32.71 13.31 3.36
N LYS A 282 -33.24 14.32 2.64
CA LYS A 282 -32.84 15.72 2.82
C LYS A 282 -33.00 16.21 4.26
N GLU A 283 -34.09 15.83 4.93
CA GLU A 283 -34.36 16.20 6.32
C GLU A 283 -33.33 15.59 7.29
N PHE A 284 -32.91 14.35 7.04
CA PHE A 284 -31.86 13.68 7.82
C PHE A 284 -30.51 14.40 7.67
N ILE A 285 -30.10 14.68 6.43
CA ILE A 285 -28.86 15.41 6.13
C ILE A 285 -28.87 16.75 6.85
N GLN A 286 -29.97 17.50 6.76
CA GLN A 286 -30.09 18.82 7.39
C GLN A 286 -29.93 18.72 8.91
N LYS A 287 -30.60 17.76 9.56
CA LYS A 287 -30.51 17.57 11.02
C LYS A 287 -29.08 17.24 11.46
N VAL A 288 -28.45 16.25 10.83
CA VAL A 288 -27.10 15.78 11.21
C VAL A 288 -26.06 16.87 10.99
N THR A 289 -26.15 17.63 9.89
CA THR A 289 -25.21 18.71 9.58
C THR A 289 -25.40 19.92 10.50
N GLN A 290 -26.62 20.23 10.92
CA GLN A 290 -26.89 21.21 11.98
C GLN A 290 -26.27 20.77 13.32
N GLU A 291 -26.44 19.51 13.71
CA GLU A 291 -25.84 18.97 14.94
C GLU A 291 -24.31 18.98 14.88
N GLY A 292 -23.73 18.58 13.74
CA GLY A 292 -22.28 18.65 13.49
C GLY A 292 -21.73 20.06 13.55
N PHE A 293 -22.45 21.03 12.97
CA PHE A 293 -22.10 22.46 13.05
C PHE A 293 -22.09 22.94 14.50
N VAL A 294 -23.15 22.64 15.27
CA VAL A 294 -23.24 22.98 16.70
C VAL A 294 -22.08 22.36 17.48
N GLY A 295 -21.76 21.09 17.23
CA GLY A 295 -20.63 20.41 17.84
C GLY A 295 -19.30 21.10 17.55
N CYS A 296 -19.04 21.45 16.28
CA CYS A 296 -17.83 22.15 15.88
C CYS A 296 -17.68 23.50 16.59
N ILE A 297 -18.75 24.31 16.63
CA ILE A 297 -18.74 25.62 17.30
C ILE A 297 -18.47 25.47 18.80
N LYS A 298 -19.15 24.55 19.48
CA LYS A 298 -18.97 24.32 20.93
C LYS A 298 -17.56 23.83 21.29
N SER A 299 -16.92 23.10 20.39
CA SER A 299 -15.54 22.61 20.56
C SER A 299 -14.48 23.56 20.01
N GLY A 300 -14.86 24.72 19.45
CA GLY A 300 -13.94 25.71 18.90
C GLY A 300 -13.34 25.37 17.53
N TYR A 301 -13.88 24.37 16.82
CA TYR A 301 -13.45 23.99 15.46
C TYR A 301 -14.11 24.86 14.39
N VAL A 302 -13.72 26.15 14.33
CA VAL A 302 -14.37 27.15 13.47
C VAL A 302 -14.19 26.86 11.98
N SER A 303 -13.01 26.42 11.56
CA SER A 303 -12.73 26.05 10.16
C SER A 303 -13.67 24.93 9.67
N SER A 304 -13.79 23.84 10.43
CA SER A 304 -14.69 22.74 10.10
C SER A 304 -16.17 23.15 10.14
N ALA A 305 -16.57 24.06 11.04
CA ALA A 305 -17.91 24.62 11.06
C ALA A 305 -18.22 25.40 9.76
N LEU A 306 -17.25 26.17 9.23
CA LEU A 306 -17.40 26.86 7.95
C LEU A 306 -17.51 25.88 6.78
N GLU A 307 -16.72 24.81 6.78
CA GLU A 307 -16.81 23.75 5.77
C GLU A 307 -18.20 23.10 5.77
N ILE A 308 -18.72 22.73 6.95
CA ILE A 308 -20.09 22.20 7.09
C ILE A 308 -21.13 23.20 6.57
N LYS A 309 -21.04 24.47 6.99
CA LYS A 309 -21.94 25.55 6.55
C LYS A 309 -21.99 25.60 5.02
N LYS A 310 -20.82 25.61 4.38
CA LYS A 310 -20.68 25.74 2.93
C LYS A 310 -21.13 24.48 2.19
N ALA A 311 -20.68 23.31 2.62
CA ALA A 311 -20.97 22.03 1.98
C ALA A 311 -22.46 21.69 1.99
N PHE A 312 -23.14 22.03 3.09
CA PHE A 312 -24.54 21.64 3.31
C PHE A 312 -25.53 22.80 3.25
N ASN A 313 -25.08 24.01 2.89
CA ASN A 313 -25.90 25.21 2.73
C ASN A 313 -26.81 25.46 3.94
N LEU A 314 -26.24 25.49 5.14
CA LEU A 314 -27.02 25.69 6.37
C LEU A 314 -27.71 27.06 6.37
N PRO A 315 -28.96 27.16 6.88
CA PRO A 315 -29.68 28.43 6.94
C PRO A 315 -28.92 29.50 7.73
N GLU A 316 -28.83 30.72 7.19
CA GLU A 316 -28.03 31.79 7.80
C GLU A 316 -28.53 32.15 9.21
N ASP A 317 -29.85 32.20 9.44
CA ASP A 317 -30.42 32.49 10.77
C ASP A 317 -30.00 31.45 11.82
N PHE A 318 -29.92 30.17 11.42
CA PHE A 318 -29.43 29.10 12.28
C PHE A 318 -27.95 29.27 12.58
N VAL A 319 -27.14 29.49 11.55
CA VAL A 319 -25.69 29.70 11.66
C VAL A 319 -25.37 30.88 12.59
N GLN A 320 -26.04 32.02 12.39
CA GLN A 320 -25.84 33.22 13.19
C GLN A 320 -26.20 32.97 14.65
N LYS A 321 -27.35 32.35 14.92
CA LYS A 321 -27.77 32.01 16.29
C LYS A 321 -26.74 31.12 17.00
N ILE A 322 -26.31 30.03 16.36
CA ILE A 322 -25.36 29.10 16.97
C ILE A 322 -23.96 29.74 17.12
N ALA A 323 -23.53 30.58 16.17
CA ALA A 323 -22.28 31.32 16.29
C ALA A 323 -22.31 32.31 17.46
N GLN A 324 -23.42 33.02 17.69
CA GLN A 324 -23.62 33.88 18.87
C GLN A 324 -23.58 33.08 20.18
N GLU A 325 -24.28 31.95 20.25
CA GLU A 325 -24.27 31.07 21.43
C GLU A 325 -22.85 30.51 21.70
N GLY A 326 -22.15 30.09 20.65
CA GLY A 326 -20.77 29.62 20.72
C GLY A 326 -19.81 30.70 21.20
N PHE A 327 -19.93 31.91 20.66
CA PHE A 327 -19.16 33.08 21.07
C PHE A 327 -19.33 33.35 22.56
N VAL A 328 -20.58 33.44 23.04
CA VAL A 328 -20.91 33.63 24.46
C VAL A 328 -20.29 32.52 25.31
N GLY A 329 -20.44 31.26 24.87
CA GLY A 329 -19.88 30.09 25.54
C GLY A 329 -18.36 30.18 25.68
N CYS A 330 -17.65 30.52 24.59
CA CYS A 330 -16.20 30.70 24.60
C CYS A 330 -15.77 31.78 25.60
N ILE A 331 -16.46 32.93 25.65
CA ILE A 331 -16.15 33.99 26.63
C ILE A 331 -16.41 33.52 28.06
N LYS A 332 -17.56 32.92 28.34
CA LYS A 332 -17.88 32.37 29.67
C LYS A 332 -16.91 31.25 30.10
N SER A 333 -16.29 30.54 29.16
CA SER A 333 -15.24 29.55 29.44
C SER A 333 -13.81 30.13 29.47
N GLY A 334 -13.59 31.34 28.96
CA GLY A 334 -12.27 31.98 28.86
C GLY A 334 -11.49 31.66 27.57
N TYR A 335 -12.11 31.04 26.58
CA TYR A 335 -11.50 30.75 25.29
C TYR A 335 -11.59 31.97 24.34
N VAL A 336 -10.85 33.02 24.67
CA VAL A 336 -10.89 34.33 23.98
C VAL A 336 -10.50 34.21 22.51
N SER A 337 -9.42 33.50 22.20
CA SER A 337 -8.96 33.31 20.81
C SER A 337 -10.02 32.62 19.95
N SER A 338 -10.68 31.58 20.48
CA SER A 338 -11.78 30.89 19.79
C SER A 338 -13.01 31.79 19.62
N ALA A 339 -13.35 32.62 20.61
CA ALA A 339 -14.44 33.59 20.49
C ALA A 339 -14.15 34.60 19.36
N LEU A 340 -12.93 35.13 19.29
CA LEU A 340 -12.52 36.05 18.23
C LEU A 340 -12.56 35.39 16.84
N GLU A 341 -12.15 34.12 16.76
CA GLU A 341 -12.22 33.34 15.53
C GLU A 341 -13.68 33.16 15.07
N ILE A 342 -14.60 32.84 15.98
CA ILE A 342 -16.04 32.77 15.71
C ILE A 342 -16.57 34.14 15.24
N LYS A 343 -16.25 35.22 15.96
CA LYS A 343 -16.65 36.60 15.59
C LYS A 343 -16.27 36.90 14.15
N LYS A 344 -15.02 36.62 13.78
CA LYS A 344 -14.49 36.88 12.45
C LYS A 344 -15.08 35.96 11.39
N ALA A 345 -15.14 34.65 11.65
CA ALA A 345 -15.60 33.66 10.69
C ALA A 345 -17.08 33.84 10.32
N PHE A 346 -17.92 34.22 11.29
CA PHE A 346 -19.36 34.33 11.11
C PHE A 346 -19.86 35.78 11.05
N ASN A 347 -18.95 36.77 11.03
CA ASN A 347 -19.26 38.20 10.94
C ASN A 347 -20.32 38.64 11.97
N LEU A 348 -20.10 38.28 13.25
CA LEU A 348 -21.07 38.59 14.29
C LEU A 348 -21.29 40.11 14.42
N PRO A 349 -22.54 40.60 14.59
CA PRO A 349 -22.84 42.02 14.64
C PRO A 349 -22.14 42.73 15.80
N GLU A 350 -21.58 43.91 15.54
CA GLU A 350 -20.85 44.68 16.56
C GLU A 350 -21.76 45.09 17.74
N ASP A 351 -23.04 45.36 17.48
CA ASP A 351 -24.04 45.63 18.53
C ASP A 351 -24.26 44.44 19.48
N PHE A 352 -24.13 43.20 18.97
CA PHE A 352 -24.19 41.99 19.80
C PHE A 352 -22.94 41.86 20.67
N ILE A 353 -21.75 42.10 20.09
CA ILE A 353 -20.48 42.04 20.81
C ILE A 353 -20.41 43.12 21.91
N ASN A 354 -21.01 44.28 21.67
CA ASN A 354 -21.06 45.39 22.62
C ASN A 354 -22.30 45.37 23.53
N SER A 355 -23.08 44.28 23.51
CA SER A 355 -24.20 44.11 24.43
C SER A 355 -23.70 44.02 25.88
N SER A 356 -24.54 44.47 26.82
CA SER A 356 -24.18 44.49 28.25
C SER A 356 -23.81 43.11 28.78
N GLU A 357 -24.52 42.05 28.37
CA GLU A 357 -24.24 40.67 28.82
C GLU A 357 -22.83 40.22 28.39
N ILE A 358 -22.43 40.50 27.14
CA ILE A 358 -21.10 40.12 26.64
C ILE A 358 -20.01 40.92 27.32
N GLN A 359 -20.23 42.23 27.49
CA GLN A 359 -19.28 43.12 28.15
C GLN A 359 -19.09 42.73 29.62
N GLU A 360 -20.17 42.43 30.35
CA GLU A 360 -20.10 41.92 31.73
C GLU A 360 -19.32 40.59 31.80
N ALA A 361 -19.61 39.63 30.91
CA ALA A 361 -18.89 38.35 30.89
C ALA A 361 -17.39 38.54 30.58
N ALA A 362 -17.04 39.46 29.67
CA ALA A 362 -15.66 39.81 29.37
C ALA A 362 -14.96 40.47 30.57
N GLN A 363 -15.62 41.41 31.25
CA GLN A 363 -15.14 42.08 32.45
C GLN A 363 -14.89 41.09 33.60
N GLU A 364 -15.83 40.18 33.86
CA GLU A 364 -15.68 39.14 34.88
C GLU A 364 -14.46 38.24 34.62
N LYS A 365 -14.27 37.84 33.35
CA LYS A 365 -13.12 37.02 32.95
C LYS A 365 -11.81 37.78 33.00
N PHE A 366 -11.80 39.03 32.59
CA PHE A 366 -10.67 39.92 32.71
C PHE A 366 -10.19 39.98 34.17
N ILE A 367 -11.10 40.28 35.11
CA ILE A 367 -10.81 40.33 36.55
C ILE A 367 -10.28 38.97 37.05
N LEU A 368 -10.90 37.87 36.64
CA LEU A 368 -10.47 36.52 37.03
C LEU A 368 -9.03 36.21 36.56
N TYR A 369 -8.70 36.53 35.31
CA TYR A 369 -7.38 36.29 34.74
C TYR A 369 -6.31 37.15 35.38
N ILE A 370 -6.56 38.44 35.57
CA ILE A 370 -5.63 39.32 36.28
C ILE A 370 -5.38 38.81 37.69
N ARG A 371 -6.43 38.50 38.46
CA ARG A 371 -6.32 37.97 39.82
C ARG A 371 -5.56 36.65 39.92
N SER A 372 -5.65 35.84 38.87
CA SER A 372 -4.92 34.56 38.76
C SER A 372 -3.54 34.73 38.11
N GLY A 373 -3.11 35.96 37.83
CA GLY A 373 -1.82 36.29 37.22
C GLY A 373 -1.67 35.91 35.74
N TYR A 374 -2.75 35.64 35.01
CA TYR A 374 -2.75 35.39 33.56
C TYR A 374 -2.86 36.70 32.77
N VAL A 375 -1.81 37.50 32.86
CA VAL A 375 -1.77 38.90 32.39
C VAL A 375 -1.97 39.00 30.89
N SER A 376 -1.27 38.16 30.13
CA SER A 376 -1.34 38.19 28.66
C SER A 376 -2.78 37.90 28.18
N SER A 377 -3.44 36.89 28.77
CA SER A 377 -4.84 36.56 28.45
C SER A 377 -5.82 37.66 28.86
N ALA A 378 -5.57 38.35 29.98
CA ALA A 378 -6.39 39.49 30.37
C ALA A 378 -6.22 40.68 29.40
N LEU A 379 -5.00 40.98 28.96
CA LEU A 379 -4.75 42.03 27.97
C LEU A 379 -5.42 41.71 26.63
N GLU A 380 -5.38 40.45 26.19
CA GLU A 380 -6.13 39.99 25.02
C GLU A 380 -7.64 40.26 25.17
N ILE A 381 -8.24 40.04 26.35
CA ILE A 381 -9.64 40.40 26.60
C ILE A 381 -9.86 41.91 26.53
N LYS A 382 -8.99 42.70 27.17
CA LYS A 382 -9.07 44.17 27.17
C LYS A 382 -9.15 44.69 25.73
N GLU A 383 -8.24 44.23 24.88
CA GLU A 383 -8.17 44.63 23.47
C GLU A 383 -9.35 44.08 22.66
N ALA A 384 -9.66 42.79 22.80
CA ALA A 384 -10.71 42.12 22.03
C ALA A 384 -12.12 42.71 22.26
N PHE A 385 -12.38 43.17 23.49
CA PHE A 385 -13.69 43.68 23.91
C PHE A 385 -13.74 45.19 24.08
N ASN A 386 -12.64 45.90 23.78
CA ASN A 386 -12.51 47.34 23.97
C ASN A 386 -12.96 47.79 25.37
N LEU A 387 -12.51 47.06 26.42
CA LEU A 387 -12.92 47.36 27.79
C LEU A 387 -12.51 48.80 28.15
N SER A 388 -13.47 49.56 28.69
CA SER A 388 -13.27 50.99 28.94
C SER A 388 -12.18 51.25 29.96
N GLU A 389 -11.46 52.36 29.79
CA GLU A 389 -10.40 52.75 30.72
C GLU A 389 -10.97 53.06 32.12
N ASP A 390 -12.23 53.48 32.22
CA ASP A 390 -12.96 53.62 33.50
C ASP A 390 -13.10 52.27 34.23
N PHE A 391 -13.41 51.18 33.50
CA PHE A 391 -13.46 49.84 34.09
C PHE A 391 -12.07 49.36 34.50
N ILE A 392 -11.07 49.56 33.65
CA ILE A 392 -9.68 49.15 33.93
C ILE A 392 -9.14 49.86 35.19
N ASN A 393 -9.54 51.11 35.43
CA ASN A 393 -9.15 51.88 36.61
C ASN A 393 -10.11 51.72 37.80
N SER A 394 -11.08 50.81 37.71
CA SER A 394 -12.02 50.53 38.82
C SER A 394 -11.31 49.93 40.03
N SER A 395 -11.90 50.12 41.22
CA SER A 395 -11.40 49.52 42.46
C SER A 395 -11.30 48.00 42.40
N ASP A 396 -12.21 47.35 41.67
CA ASP A 396 -12.27 45.89 41.55
C ASP A 396 -11.12 45.34 40.72
N VAL A 397 -10.80 46.00 39.59
CA VAL A 397 -9.63 45.65 38.77
C VAL A 397 -8.33 45.95 39.52
N GLN A 398 -8.23 47.07 40.23
CA GLN A 398 -7.05 47.40 41.01
C GLN A 398 -6.77 46.36 42.11
N LYS A 399 -7.83 45.95 42.82
CA LYS A 399 -7.74 44.87 43.82
C LYS A 399 -7.34 43.54 43.19
N ALA A 400 -7.95 43.16 42.08
CA ALA A 400 -7.59 41.95 41.33
C ALA A 400 -6.14 41.98 40.86
N THR A 401 -5.64 43.15 40.44
CA THR A 401 -4.26 43.36 39.99
C THR A 401 -3.27 43.15 41.12
N GLN A 402 -3.54 43.69 42.31
CA GLN A 402 -2.74 43.46 43.51
C GLN A 402 -2.70 41.97 43.90
N GLU A 403 -3.85 41.30 43.88
CA GLU A 403 -3.95 39.85 44.13
C GLU A 403 -3.19 39.04 43.08
N GLY A 404 -3.31 39.41 41.80
CA GLY A 404 -2.59 38.85 40.67
C GLY A 404 -1.09 38.98 40.78
N PHE A 405 -0.61 40.16 41.17
CA PHE A 405 0.81 40.44 41.40
C PHE A 405 1.39 39.50 42.47
N VAL A 406 0.70 39.38 43.61
CA VAL A 406 1.07 38.46 44.68
C VAL A 406 1.01 36.99 44.21
N SER A 407 0.01 36.62 43.40
CA SER A 407 -0.08 35.29 42.80
C SER A 407 1.12 34.99 41.90
N CYS A 408 1.52 35.93 41.03
CA CYS A 408 2.69 35.78 40.18
C CYS A 408 3.99 35.61 40.97
N ILE A 409 4.18 36.35 42.08
CA ILE A 409 5.33 36.15 42.99
C ILE A 409 5.33 34.73 43.56
N LYS A 410 4.19 34.28 44.11
CA LYS A 410 4.06 32.92 44.69
C LYS A 410 4.34 31.83 43.66
N SER A 411 3.92 32.05 42.42
CA SER A 411 4.11 31.13 41.29
C SER A 411 5.42 31.33 40.52
N LYS A 412 6.30 32.23 40.96
CA LYS A 412 7.61 32.51 40.34
C LYS A 412 7.51 32.92 38.86
N ARG A 413 6.44 33.61 38.47
CA ARG A 413 6.19 34.07 37.09
C ARG A 413 6.71 35.49 36.90
N ILE A 414 8.03 35.66 36.89
CA ILE A 414 8.71 36.96 36.90
C ILE A 414 8.28 37.86 35.73
N ASN A 415 8.20 37.31 34.51
CA ASN A 415 7.71 38.06 33.34
C ASN A 415 6.29 38.62 33.52
N ASP A 416 5.41 37.87 34.16
CA ASP A 416 4.03 38.32 34.43
C ASP A 416 3.98 39.39 35.54
N ILE A 417 4.90 39.34 36.51
CA ILE A 417 5.06 40.40 37.53
C ILE A 417 5.38 41.74 36.86
N PHE A 418 6.37 41.76 35.96
CA PHE A 418 6.74 42.97 35.22
C PHE A 418 5.60 43.47 34.34
N LYS A 419 4.95 42.57 33.58
CA LYS A 419 3.80 42.92 32.77
C LYS A 419 2.65 43.52 33.59
N ILE A 420 2.36 42.98 34.79
CA ILE A 420 1.34 43.56 35.68
C ILE A 420 1.74 44.96 36.12
N LYS A 421 2.99 45.14 36.55
CA LYS A 421 3.50 46.43 37.03
C LYS A 421 3.36 47.49 35.93
N GLU A 422 3.77 47.17 34.71
CA GLU A 422 3.72 48.08 33.56
C GLU A 422 2.30 48.34 33.07
N ALA A 423 1.47 47.30 32.96
CA ALA A 423 0.14 47.42 32.35
C ALA A 423 -0.90 48.09 33.26
N PHE A 424 -0.73 48.02 34.59
CA PHE A 424 -1.77 48.44 35.55
C PHE A 424 -1.31 49.49 36.57
N ASN A 425 -0.10 50.05 36.41
CA ASN A 425 0.42 51.15 37.23
C ASN A 425 0.25 50.93 38.75
N LEU A 426 0.64 49.74 39.24
CA LEU A 426 0.60 49.45 40.67
C LEU A 426 1.43 50.46 41.46
N SER A 427 0.87 51.00 42.54
CA SER A 427 1.56 51.97 43.39
C SER A 427 2.82 51.36 44.00
N GLU A 428 3.90 52.14 44.01
CA GLU A 428 5.18 51.74 44.62
C GLU A 428 5.03 51.46 46.13
N ASP A 429 4.06 52.09 46.80
CA ASP A 429 3.70 51.82 48.20
C ASP A 429 3.17 50.39 48.42
N PHE A 430 2.33 49.88 47.50
CA PHE A 430 1.85 48.50 47.55
C PHE A 430 2.99 47.51 47.28
N ILE A 431 3.80 47.76 46.25
CA ILE A 431 4.93 46.88 45.89
C ILE A 431 5.92 46.77 47.05
N ASN A 432 6.16 47.87 47.76
CA ASN A 432 7.04 47.91 48.92
C ASN A 432 6.34 47.59 50.26
N SER A 433 5.08 47.15 50.23
CA SER A 433 4.36 46.77 51.44
C SER A 433 5.01 45.57 52.13
N SER A 434 4.89 45.51 53.45
CA SER A 434 5.42 44.40 54.26
C SER A 434 4.90 43.04 53.79
N ASP A 435 3.66 42.99 53.31
CA ASP A 435 3.01 41.74 52.88
C ASP A 435 3.60 41.24 51.57
N VAL A 436 3.81 42.12 50.59
CA VAL A 436 4.45 41.77 49.31
C VAL A 436 5.91 41.37 49.53
N GLN A 437 6.66 42.12 50.34
CA GLN A 437 8.04 41.79 50.67
C GLN A 437 8.17 40.43 51.35
N LYS A 438 7.25 40.09 52.26
CA LYS A 438 7.23 38.79 52.92
C LYS A 438 6.99 37.65 51.92
N VAL A 439 6.04 37.81 51.01
CA VAL A 439 5.77 36.80 49.97
C VAL A 439 6.97 36.64 49.03
N ALA A 440 7.63 37.73 48.67
CA ALA A 440 8.86 37.68 47.86
C ALA A 440 10.01 36.97 48.59
N GLN A 441 10.21 37.24 49.88
CA GLN A 441 11.21 36.55 50.72
C GLN A 441 10.92 35.04 50.82
N GLU A 442 9.66 34.66 51.03
CA GLU A 442 9.25 33.25 51.05
C GLU A 442 9.52 32.57 49.69
N GLY A 443 9.23 33.27 48.59
CA GLY A 443 9.53 32.83 47.22
C GLY A 443 11.03 32.62 47.00
N PHE A 444 11.86 33.60 47.38
CA PHE A 444 13.32 33.55 47.31
C PHE A 444 13.87 32.34 48.07
N ILE A 445 13.45 32.15 49.33
CA ILE A 445 13.88 31.02 50.16
C ILE A 445 13.47 29.69 49.51
N SER A 446 12.27 29.62 48.91
CA SER A 446 11.83 28.43 48.16
C SER A 446 12.71 28.14 46.95
N CYS A 447 13.05 29.14 46.13
CA CYS A 447 13.94 28.99 44.96
C CYS A 447 15.31 28.45 45.37
N ILE A 448 15.92 29.03 46.41
CA ILE A 448 17.22 28.57 46.93
C ILE A 448 17.14 27.13 47.43
N LYS A 449 16.09 26.76 48.19
CA LYS A 449 15.90 25.38 48.68
C LYS A 449 15.72 24.35 47.56
N SER A 450 15.13 24.76 46.44
CA SER A 450 14.87 23.90 45.28
C SER A 450 16.02 23.91 44.26
N GLY A 451 17.11 24.66 44.48
CA GLY A 451 18.26 24.72 43.58
C GLY A 451 18.12 25.68 42.39
N TYR A 452 17.04 26.46 42.31
CA TYR A 452 16.79 27.45 41.26
C TYR A 452 17.43 28.80 41.64
N VAL A 453 18.77 28.86 41.63
CA VAL A 453 19.52 30.05 42.09
C VAL A 453 19.37 31.23 41.13
N ASN A 454 19.28 31.00 39.82
CA ASN A 454 19.09 32.07 38.84
C ASN A 454 17.73 32.76 39.01
N ASP A 455 16.66 31.97 39.15
CA ASP A 455 15.29 32.46 39.42
C ASP A 455 15.13 33.14 40.79
N ALA A 456 16.12 33.01 41.68
CA ALA A 456 16.14 33.72 42.96
C ALA A 456 16.85 35.08 42.87
N LEU A 457 17.68 35.29 41.84
CA LEU A 457 18.44 36.52 41.62
C LEU A 457 17.72 37.51 40.69
N GLU A 458 16.86 37.01 39.80
CA GLU A 458 15.85 37.78 39.06
C GLU A 458 14.69 38.19 39.98
#